data_AF-A0A2S2FB84-F1
#
_entry.id   AF-A0A2S2FB84-F1
#
_cell.length_a   1.000
_cell.length_b   1.000
_cell.length_c   1.000
_cell.angle_alpha   90.00
_cell.angle_beta   90.00
_cell.angle_gamma   90.00
#
_symmetry.space_group_name_H-M   'P 1'
#
loop_
_entity.id
_entity.type
_entity.pdbx_description
1 polymer ?
#
loop_
_entity_poly.entity_id
_entity_poly.type
_entity_poly.pdbx_seq_one_letter_code
_entity_poly.pdbx_strand_id
1 'polypeptide(L)'
;MFYKTILMLIISTTWMTAHASESKVSSRYGKFQIKESQTYPQGALYFNQKLVTPVIEGNNGLSIENIYKLQNNDVALVEEIGGSGCPVTLYFVKVTPTKQLTVSPAFGSCSDLIKVSAQTNQIVITMPDFMGAPESEEQERQVAKHKMTYIYDGNVVKENGKILKRSE
;
A
#
# COMPACT_ATOMS: atom_id res chain seq x y z
N MET A 1 50.61 -53.93 4.85
CA MET A 1 50.35 -52.58 5.42
C MET A 1 49.88 -51.69 4.28
N PHE A 2 48.57 -51.48 4.13
CA PHE A 2 48.00 -50.48 3.22
C PHE A 2 46.84 -49.80 3.94
N TYR A 3 47.00 -48.50 4.17
CA TYR A 3 46.08 -47.62 4.86
C TYR A 3 44.85 -47.35 3.97
N LYS A 4 43.65 -47.66 4.45
CA LYS A 4 42.39 -47.30 3.79
C LYS A 4 41.88 -46.01 4.42
N THR A 5 42.18 -44.88 3.80
CA THR A 5 41.64 -43.58 4.23
C THR A 5 40.30 -43.37 3.54
N ILE A 6 39.21 -43.38 4.31
CA ILE A 6 37.86 -43.04 3.83
C ILE A 6 37.71 -41.53 3.96
N LEU A 7 37.55 -40.84 2.84
CA LEU A 7 37.25 -39.42 2.77
C LEU A 7 35.74 -39.23 2.96
N MET A 8 35.31 -38.77 4.13
CA MET A 8 33.92 -38.39 4.39
C MET A 8 33.68 -36.98 3.85
N LEU A 9 32.85 -36.87 2.82
CA LEU A 9 32.47 -35.60 2.19
C LEU A 9 31.29 -35.00 2.97
N ILE A 10 31.55 -33.97 3.78
CA ILE A 10 30.52 -33.24 4.53
C ILE A 10 29.85 -32.26 3.56
N ILE A 11 28.64 -32.58 3.12
CA ILE A 11 27.81 -31.68 2.32
C ILE A 11 27.10 -30.74 3.30
N SER A 12 27.67 -29.55 3.53
CA SER A 12 27.01 -28.49 4.27
C SER A 12 25.90 -27.89 3.43
N THR A 13 24.65 -28.23 3.74
CA THR A 13 23.46 -27.57 3.20
C THR A 13 23.31 -26.20 3.85
N THR A 14 23.80 -25.16 3.18
CA THR A 14 23.47 -23.78 3.53
C THR A 14 22.02 -23.52 3.14
N TRP A 15 21.14 -23.47 4.14
CA TRP A 15 19.77 -23.01 3.98
C TRP A 15 19.81 -21.51 3.65
N MET A 16 19.49 -21.13 2.41
CA MET A 16 19.23 -19.73 2.07
C MET A 16 17.91 -19.34 2.74
N THR A 17 17.99 -18.61 3.85
CA THR A 17 16.82 -17.92 4.40
C THR A 17 16.48 -16.77 3.45
N ALA A 18 15.35 -16.87 2.75
CA ALA A 18 14.80 -15.74 2.01
C ALA A 18 14.50 -14.61 3.00
N HIS A 19 15.21 -13.48 2.85
CA HIS A 19 14.90 -12.27 3.61
C HIS A 19 13.62 -11.66 3.02
N ALA A 20 12.51 -11.76 3.75
CA ALA A 20 11.30 -11.02 3.42
C ALA A 20 11.62 -9.52 3.33
N SER A 21 11.16 -8.87 2.26
CA SER A 21 11.44 -7.46 1.98
C SER A 21 10.63 -6.56 2.91
N GLU A 22 11.18 -6.21 4.08
CA GLU A 22 10.49 -5.36 5.07
C GLU A 22 10.54 -3.88 4.63
N SER A 23 9.47 -3.37 3.99
CA SER A 23 9.33 -1.94 3.71
C SER A 23 9.10 -1.14 5.00
N LYS A 24 9.86 -0.05 5.18
CA LYS A 24 9.92 0.74 6.41
C LYS A 24 9.94 2.23 6.09
N VAL A 25 8.96 2.97 6.59
CA VAL A 25 8.86 4.43 6.37
C VAL A 25 8.59 5.16 7.69
N SER A 26 9.32 6.25 7.94
CA SER A 26 9.21 7.02 9.19
C SER A 26 8.24 8.20 9.03
N SER A 27 7.41 8.41 10.04
CA SER A 27 6.64 9.64 10.27
C SER A 27 7.24 10.44 11.43
N ARG A 28 6.73 11.64 11.69
CA ARG A 28 7.05 12.45 12.88
C ARG A 28 6.69 11.76 14.20
N TYR A 29 5.77 10.79 14.17
CA TYR A 29 5.17 10.20 15.37
C TYR A 29 5.51 8.72 15.55
N GLY A 30 6.21 8.10 14.59
CA GLY A 30 6.61 6.71 14.66
C GLY A 30 6.99 6.15 13.31
N LYS A 31 6.90 4.82 13.18
CA LYS A 31 7.35 4.11 12.00
C LYS A 31 6.27 3.19 11.46
N PHE A 32 5.96 3.34 10.18
CA PHE A 32 5.17 2.38 9.41
C PHE A 32 6.07 1.28 8.87
N GLN A 33 5.59 0.05 8.90
CA GLN A 33 6.30 -1.13 8.43
C GLN A 33 5.33 -2.10 7.77
N ILE A 34 5.76 -2.75 6.70
CA ILE A 34 5.06 -3.90 6.13
C ILE A 34 5.80 -5.15 6.58
N LYS A 35 5.06 -6.11 7.15
CA LYS A 35 5.63 -7.39 7.62
C LYS A 35 4.84 -8.56 7.08
N GLU A 36 5.56 -9.50 6.50
CA GLU A 36 5.04 -10.81 6.10
C GLU A 36 5.01 -11.75 7.31
N SER A 37 4.03 -12.64 7.34
CA SER A 37 3.92 -13.72 8.32
C SER A 37 3.17 -14.90 7.73
N GLN A 38 3.05 -16.00 8.49
CA GLN A 38 2.20 -17.13 8.08
C GLN A 38 0.73 -16.71 7.91
N THR A 39 0.26 -15.72 8.68
CA THR A 39 -1.10 -15.17 8.58
C THR A 39 -1.22 -14.16 7.43
N TYR A 40 -0.16 -13.38 7.19
CA TYR A 40 -0.13 -12.30 6.20
C TYR A 40 1.00 -12.54 5.20
N PRO A 41 0.88 -13.54 4.30
CA PRO A 41 1.97 -13.93 3.41
C PRO A 41 2.35 -12.83 2.41
N GLN A 42 1.44 -11.90 2.13
CA GLN A 42 1.62 -10.76 1.21
C GLN A 42 1.86 -9.44 1.96
N GLY A 43 2.13 -9.55 3.26
CA GLY A 43 2.39 -8.41 4.13
C GLY A 43 1.13 -7.83 4.76
N ALA A 44 1.27 -7.34 5.99
CA ALA A 44 0.30 -6.49 6.64
C ALA A 44 0.96 -5.22 7.19
N LEU A 45 0.18 -4.15 7.34
CA LEU A 45 0.66 -2.87 7.83
C LEU A 45 0.77 -2.82 9.36
N TYR A 46 1.93 -2.39 9.83
CA TYR A 46 2.23 -2.17 11.24
C TYR A 46 2.64 -0.71 11.47
N PHE A 47 2.28 -0.18 12.64
CA PHE A 47 2.78 1.09 13.15
C PHE A 47 3.41 0.88 14.53
N ASN A 48 4.68 1.27 14.69
CA ASN A 48 5.46 1.03 15.92
C ASN A 48 5.34 -0.43 16.40
N GLN A 49 5.49 -1.37 15.46
CA GLN A 49 5.40 -2.82 15.70
C GLN A 49 4.02 -3.35 16.10
N LYS A 50 2.97 -2.51 16.14
CA LYS A 50 1.58 -2.93 16.36
C LYS A 50 0.84 -3.01 15.03
N LEU A 51 0.05 -4.06 14.84
CA LEU A 51 -0.80 -4.22 13.66
C LEU A 51 -1.79 -3.05 13.59
N VAL A 52 -1.93 -2.45 12.41
CA VAL A 52 -2.91 -1.38 12.18
C VAL A 52 -4.33 -1.97 12.22
N THR A 53 -5.29 -1.20 12.74
CA THR A 53 -6.70 -1.61 12.81
C THR A 53 -7.61 -0.54 12.17
N PRO A 54 -8.52 -0.90 11.25
CA PRO A 54 -8.69 -2.23 10.63
C PRO A 54 -7.41 -2.73 9.95
N VAL A 55 -7.29 -4.06 9.80
CA VAL A 55 -6.12 -4.68 9.17
C VAL A 55 -6.08 -4.23 7.71
N ILE A 56 -4.90 -3.82 7.27
CA ILE A 56 -4.58 -3.59 5.85
C ILE A 56 -3.52 -4.62 5.49
N GLU A 57 -3.87 -5.53 4.60
CA GLU A 57 -3.02 -6.62 4.12
C GLU A 57 -2.95 -6.61 2.61
N GLY A 58 -1.86 -7.14 2.06
CA GLY A 58 -1.72 -7.29 0.61
C GLY A 58 -2.53 -8.46 0.08
N ASN A 59 -3.03 -8.33 -1.15
CA ASN A 59 -3.58 -9.46 -1.91
C ASN A 59 -2.50 -10.09 -2.81
N ASN A 60 -1.88 -9.29 -3.69
CA ASN A 60 -0.67 -9.66 -4.43
C ASN A 60 0.56 -8.88 -3.97
N GLY A 61 0.36 -7.90 -3.10
CA GLY A 61 1.41 -7.07 -2.53
C GLY A 61 0.83 -5.92 -1.73
N LEU A 62 1.68 -5.29 -0.93
CA LEU A 62 1.34 -4.12 -0.14
C LEU A 62 2.55 -3.16 -0.19
N SER A 63 2.30 -1.87 -0.41
CA SER A 63 3.32 -0.83 -0.43
C SER A 63 2.88 0.40 0.37
N ILE A 64 3.87 1.15 0.86
CA ILE A 64 3.68 2.47 1.45
C ILE A 64 4.23 3.47 0.44
N GLU A 65 3.34 4.12 -0.31
CA GLU A 65 3.73 5.02 -1.40
C GLU A 65 4.47 6.25 -0.88
N ASN A 66 3.92 6.89 0.16
CA ASN A 66 4.57 8.03 0.81
C ASN A 66 3.94 8.38 2.15
N ILE A 67 4.61 9.27 2.90
CA ILE A 67 4.06 9.94 4.08
C ILE A 67 3.88 11.43 3.77
N TYR A 68 2.65 11.93 3.95
CA TYR A 68 2.30 13.33 3.75
C TYR A 68 2.05 14.02 5.08
N LYS A 69 2.51 15.26 5.20
CA LYS A 69 2.19 16.11 6.35
C LYS A 69 0.87 16.81 6.10
N LEU A 70 -0.10 16.57 6.97
CA LEU A 70 -1.43 17.19 6.93
C LEU A 70 -1.66 17.91 8.25
N GLN A 71 -1.40 19.22 8.26
CA GLN A 71 -1.33 20.02 9.49
C GLN A 71 -0.38 19.36 10.53
N ASN A 72 -0.89 19.09 11.73
CA ASN A 72 -0.19 18.41 12.83
C ASN A 72 -0.31 16.89 12.77
N ASN A 73 -0.76 16.30 11.67
CA ASN A 73 -0.85 14.86 11.49
C ASN A 73 0.08 14.43 10.36
N ASP A 74 0.50 13.17 10.38
CA ASP A 74 1.11 12.52 9.23
C ASP A 74 0.13 11.50 8.66
N VAL A 75 0.13 11.34 7.35
CA VAL A 75 -0.77 10.44 6.63
C VAL A 75 0.06 9.58 5.71
N ALA A 76 0.07 8.26 5.95
CA ALA A 76 0.60 7.31 5.00
C ALA A 76 -0.43 7.07 3.89
N LEU A 77 0.00 7.12 2.63
CA LEU A 77 -0.74 6.52 1.53
C LEU A 77 -0.24 5.10 1.36
N VAL A 78 -1.15 4.14 1.52
CA VAL A 78 -0.85 2.71 1.47
C VAL A 78 -1.58 2.14 0.28
N GLU A 79 -0.87 1.37 -0.54
CA GLU A 79 -1.40 0.72 -1.73
C GLU A 79 -1.41 -0.79 -1.51
N GLU A 80 -2.60 -1.36 -1.63
CA GLU A 80 -2.84 -2.79 -1.75
C GLU A 80 -2.89 -3.13 -3.24
N ILE A 81 -1.98 -3.99 -3.66
CA ILE A 81 -1.88 -4.45 -5.04
C ILE A 81 -2.81 -5.64 -5.21
N GLY A 82 -3.83 -5.48 -6.05
CA GLY A 82 -4.91 -6.43 -6.29
C GLY A 82 -4.68 -7.39 -7.48
N GLY A 83 -5.65 -8.29 -7.70
CA GLY A 83 -5.66 -9.30 -8.76
C GLY A 83 -6.18 -8.80 -10.11
N SER A 84 -6.56 -9.75 -10.99
CA SER A 84 -6.92 -9.50 -12.39
C SER A 84 -8.13 -8.59 -12.63
N GLY A 85 -8.91 -8.23 -11.60
CA GLY A 85 -10.11 -7.38 -11.72
C GLY A 85 -9.92 -5.90 -11.35
N CYS A 86 -8.99 -5.57 -10.44
CA CYS A 86 -8.66 -4.21 -10.03
C CYS A 86 -7.25 -4.20 -9.43
N PRO A 87 -6.23 -3.65 -10.12
CA PRO A 87 -4.86 -3.73 -9.66
C PRO A 87 -4.56 -2.90 -8.42
N VAL A 88 -5.36 -1.87 -8.10
CA VAL A 88 -4.96 -0.87 -7.09
C VAL A 88 -6.11 -0.50 -6.15
N THR A 89 -5.92 -0.78 -4.87
CA THR A 89 -6.74 -0.26 -3.77
C THR A 89 -5.86 0.57 -2.84
N LEU A 90 -6.33 1.76 -2.45
CA LEU A 90 -5.61 2.72 -1.64
C LEU A 90 -6.28 2.96 -0.29
N TYR A 91 -5.44 3.27 0.70
CA TYR A 91 -5.86 3.64 2.04
C TYR A 91 -5.06 4.86 2.51
N PHE A 92 -5.74 5.81 3.16
CA PHE A 92 -5.07 6.81 3.99
C PHE A 92 -5.00 6.31 5.42
N VAL A 93 -3.79 6.26 5.96
CA VAL A 93 -3.54 5.92 7.37
C VAL A 93 -2.98 7.14 8.08
N LYS A 94 -3.86 7.87 8.77
CA LYS A 94 -3.51 9.06 9.54
C LYS A 94 -2.96 8.67 10.90
N VAL A 95 -1.88 9.33 11.31
CA VAL A 95 -1.32 9.30 12.66
C VAL A 95 -1.26 10.70 13.26
N THR A 96 -1.80 10.85 14.47
CA THR A 96 -1.82 12.10 15.23
C THR A 96 -0.57 12.25 16.11
N PRO A 97 -0.31 13.43 16.71
CA PRO A 97 0.77 13.61 17.68
C PRO A 97 0.68 12.70 18.91
N THR A 98 -0.54 12.31 19.29
CA THR A 98 -0.81 11.35 20.37
C THR A 98 -0.65 9.89 19.91
N LYS A 99 -0.14 9.66 18.69
CA LYS A 99 0.08 8.34 18.07
C LYS A 99 -1.20 7.53 17.86
N GLN A 100 -2.35 8.21 17.81
CA GLN A 100 -3.62 7.56 17.46
C GLN A 100 -3.71 7.39 15.94
N LEU A 101 -4.20 6.24 15.51
CA LEU A 101 -4.36 5.89 14.11
C LEU A 101 -5.81 6.03 13.66
N THR A 102 -6.00 6.45 12.42
CA THR A 102 -7.29 6.38 11.73
C THR A 102 -7.06 5.93 10.30
N VAL A 103 -7.80 4.92 9.88
CA VAL A 103 -7.76 4.39 8.52
C VAL A 103 -9.01 4.85 7.77
N SER A 104 -8.82 5.42 6.58
CA SER A 104 -9.93 5.77 5.69
C SER A 104 -10.68 4.52 5.20
N PRO A 105 -11.87 4.66 4.60
CA PRO A 105 -12.36 3.62 3.70
C PRO A 105 -11.33 3.33 2.59
N ALA A 106 -11.38 2.12 2.04
CA ALA A 106 -10.67 1.76 0.82
C ALA A 106 -11.17 2.64 -0.35
N PHE A 107 -10.27 3.11 -1.20
CA PHE A 107 -10.60 3.89 -2.40
C PHE A 107 -9.62 3.59 -3.53
N GLY A 108 -9.90 4.04 -4.74
CA GLY A 108 -9.01 3.83 -5.88
C GLY A 108 -9.78 3.44 -7.13
N SER A 109 -9.04 3.19 -8.21
CA SER A 109 -9.57 2.77 -9.50
C SER A 109 -8.72 1.61 -10.04
N CYS A 110 -9.16 0.94 -11.11
CA CYS A 110 -8.38 -0.15 -11.70
C CYS A 110 -7.12 0.32 -12.48
N SER A 111 -6.60 1.52 -12.20
CA SER A 111 -5.38 2.08 -12.80
C SER A 111 -4.28 2.22 -11.76
N ASP A 112 -3.06 1.86 -12.12
CA ASP A 112 -1.82 2.09 -11.35
C ASP A 112 -1.22 3.48 -11.54
N LEU A 113 -1.81 4.31 -12.41
CA LEU A 113 -1.35 5.66 -12.68
C LEU A 113 -1.85 6.65 -11.62
N ILE A 114 -1.21 6.61 -10.45
CA ILE A 114 -1.54 7.45 -9.30
C ILE A 114 -0.82 8.81 -9.41
N LYS A 115 -1.59 9.91 -9.38
CA LYS A 115 -1.05 11.26 -9.20
C LYS A 115 -1.45 11.80 -7.84
N VAL A 116 -0.47 12.28 -7.08
CA VAL A 116 -0.70 12.82 -5.73
C VAL A 116 -0.32 14.30 -5.66
N SER A 117 -1.20 15.11 -5.08
CA SER A 117 -0.95 16.50 -4.72
C SER A 117 -1.32 16.71 -3.25
N ALA A 118 -0.32 16.91 -2.40
CA ALA A 118 -0.52 17.18 -0.98
C ALA A 118 -0.38 18.67 -0.66
N GLN A 119 -1.37 19.20 0.05
CA GLN A 119 -1.41 20.56 0.59
C GLN A 119 -1.54 20.48 2.12
N THR A 120 -1.37 21.61 2.81
CA THR A 120 -1.40 21.66 4.27
C THR A 120 -2.71 21.13 4.87
N ASN A 121 -3.84 21.29 4.17
CA ASN A 121 -5.19 20.96 4.64
C ASN A 121 -5.85 19.80 3.89
N GLN A 122 -5.27 19.33 2.78
CA GLN A 122 -5.85 18.21 2.03
C GLN A 122 -4.79 17.45 1.22
N ILE A 123 -5.08 16.18 0.95
CA ILE A 123 -4.35 15.35 -0.01
C ILE A 123 -5.32 15.04 -1.15
N VAL A 124 -4.88 15.28 -2.38
CA VAL A 124 -5.66 15.01 -3.60
C VAL A 124 -4.97 13.90 -4.37
N ILE A 125 -5.73 12.86 -4.69
CA ILE A 125 -5.32 11.76 -5.56
C ILE A 125 -6.12 11.87 -6.86
N THR A 126 -5.44 11.74 -7.99
CA THR A 126 -6.09 11.63 -9.30
C THR A 126 -5.59 10.37 -9.98
N MET A 127 -6.54 9.56 -10.46
CA MET A 127 -6.28 8.32 -11.18
C MET A 127 -7.12 8.31 -12.46
N PRO A 128 -6.66 7.73 -13.56
CA PRO A 128 -7.53 7.39 -14.68
C PRO A 128 -8.66 6.48 -14.22
N ASP A 129 -9.87 6.74 -14.72
CA ASP A 129 -10.96 5.77 -14.55
C ASP A 129 -10.76 4.61 -15.53
N PHE A 130 -11.05 3.38 -15.10
CA PHE A 130 -10.88 2.22 -15.95
C PHE A 130 -12.20 1.90 -16.66
N MET A 131 -12.24 2.18 -17.96
CA MET A 131 -13.40 1.91 -18.81
C MET A 131 -13.23 0.67 -19.72
N GLY A 132 -12.22 -0.16 -19.45
CA GLY A 132 -11.83 -1.28 -20.33
C GLY A 132 -10.74 -0.91 -21.33
N ALA A 133 -10.21 -1.91 -22.05
CA ALA A 133 -9.22 -1.69 -23.10
C ALA A 133 -9.86 -0.92 -24.27
N PRO A 134 -9.29 0.22 -24.72
CA PRO A 134 -9.84 0.96 -25.84
C PRO A 134 -9.69 0.15 -27.14
N GLU A 135 -10.70 0.17 -28.00
CA GLU A 135 -10.69 -0.51 -29.31
C GLU A 135 -10.24 0.44 -30.45
N SER A 136 -9.95 1.71 -30.14
CA SER A 136 -9.51 2.74 -31.09
C SER A 136 -8.75 3.89 -30.42
N GLU A 137 -7.95 4.64 -31.18
CA GLU A 137 -7.24 5.84 -30.69
C GLU A 137 -8.20 6.92 -30.17
N GLU A 138 -9.34 7.12 -30.83
CA GLU A 138 -10.39 8.04 -30.35
C GLU A 138 -10.93 7.60 -28.99
N GLN A 139 -11.19 6.30 -28.78
CA GLN A 139 -11.61 5.78 -27.48
C GLN A 139 -10.51 5.93 -26.43
N GLU A 140 -9.25 5.66 -26.78
CA GLU A 140 -8.12 5.86 -25.88
C GLU A 140 -8.05 7.31 -25.37
N ARG A 141 -8.24 8.29 -26.27
CA ARG A 141 -8.31 9.70 -25.91
C ARG A 141 -9.52 10.04 -25.03
N GLN A 142 -10.64 9.34 -25.15
CA GLN A 142 -11.80 9.55 -24.26
C GLN A 142 -11.56 8.90 -22.90
N VAL A 143 -11.09 7.66 -22.85
CA VAL A 143 -10.75 6.96 -21.60
C VAL A 143 -9.72 7.76 -20.80
N ALA A 144 -8.70 8.32 -21.46
CA ALA A 144 -7.70 9.18 -20.83
C ALA A 144 -8.25 10.49 -20.21
N LYS A 145 -9.45 10.93 -20.62
CA LYS A 145 -10.13 12.11 -20.03
C LYS A 145 -10.94 11.75 -18.80
N HIS A 146 -11.40 10.50 -18.66
CA HIS A 146 -12.14 10.05 -17.50
C HIS A 146 -11.16 9.82 -16.34
N LYS A 147 -11.34 10.60 -15.27
CA LYS A 147 -10.46 10.60 -14.11
C LYS A 147 -11.28 10.52 -12.85
N MET A 148 -10.82 9.70 -11.94
CA MET A 148 -11.29 9.63 -10.57
C MET A 148 -10.46 10.58 -9.72
N THR A 149 -11.14 11.43 -8.94
CA THR A 149 -10.52 12.34 -7.99
C THR A 149 -10.92 11.98 -6.57
N TYR A 150 -9.93 11.73 -5.72
CA TYR A 150 -10.12 11.46 -4.30
C TYR A 150 -9.50 12.59 -3.48
N ILE A 151 -10.28 13.21 -2.60
CA ILE A 151 -9.82 14.29 -1.74
C ILE A 151 -9.95 13.84 -0.28
N TYR A 152 -8.85 13.92 0.45
CA TYR A 152 -8.80 13.62 1.88
C TYR A 152 -8.42 14.86 2.67
N ASP A 153 -9.31 15.29 3.58
CA ASP A 153 -9.12 16.47 4.45
C ASP A 153 -8.58 16.12 5.84
N GLY A 154 -8.20 14.85 6.05
CA GLY A 154 -7.78 14.34 7.35
C GLY A 154 -8.89 13.64 8.12
N ASN A 155 -10.14 13.70 7.67
CA ASN A 155 -11.27 13.05 8.33
C ASN A 155 -12.07 12.18 7.36
N VAL A 156 -12.41 12.72 6.19
CA VAL A 156 -13.21 12.01 5.19
C VAL A 156 -12.51 11.95 3.84
N VAL A 157 -12.75 10.87 3.11
CA VAL A 157 -12.40 10.77 1.69
C VAL A 157 -13.63 11.17 0.88
N LYS A 158 -13.44 12.03 -0.10
CA LYS A 158 -14.45 12.37 -1.11
C LYS A 158 -14.04 11.82 -2.45
N GLU A 159 -14.87 10.98 -3.06
CA GLU A 159 -14.74 10.50 -4.43
C GLU A 159 -15.59 11.40 -5.34
N ASN A 160 -14.94 12.09 -6.28
CA ASN A 160 -15.61 12.99 -7.22
C ASN A 160 -16.59 13.96 -6.53
N GLY A 161 -16.21 14.45 -5.34
CA GLY A 161 -16.99 15.38 -4.53
C GLY A 161 -18.01 14.73 -3.57
N LYS A 162 -18.29 13.43 -3.68
CA LYS A 162 -19.19 12.70 -2.79
C LYS A 162 -18.42 12.04 -1.66
N ILE A 163 -18.92 12.12 -0.42
CA ILE A 163 -18.28 11.47 0.73
C ILE A 163 -18.33 9.96 0.53
N LEU A 164 -17.16 9.34 0.57
CA LEU A 164 -17.00 7.90 0.56
C LEU A 164 -17.28 7.37 1.97
N LYS A 165 -18.22 6.44 2.09
CA LYS A 165 -18.52 5.75 3.35
C LYS A 165 -17.72 4.46 3.39
N ARG A 166 -17.36 4.03 4.61
CA ARG A 166 -16.85 2.67 4.82
C ARG A 166 -17.98 1.69 4.50
N SER A 167 -17.74 0.71 3.65
CA SER A 167 -18.61 -0.46 3.53
C SER A 167 -18.57 -1.21 4.86
N GLU A 168 -19.72 -1.34 5.51
CA GLU A 168 -19.89 -2.10 6.76
C GLU A 168 -19.70 -3.61 6.55
#